data_AF-A0A3N5ZT98-F1
#
_entry.id   AF-A0A3N5ZT98-F1
#
_cell.length_a   1.000
_cell.length_b   1.000
_cell.length_c   1.000
_cell.angle_alpha   90.00
_cell.angle_beta   90.00
_cell.angle_gamma   90.00
#
_symmetry.space_group_name_H-M   'P 1'
#
loop_
_entity.id
_entity.type
_entity.pdbx_description
1 polymer ?
#
loop_
_entity_poly.entity_id
_entity_poly.type
_entity_poly.pdbx_seq_one_letter_code
_entity_poly.pdbx_strand_id
1 'polypeptide(L)'
;PIRLGYAPREIMEWELEGLQRFLPLEIEYANRMHEVQAGYERQLHEQAATARFLARISPAWSYFNAVSGLAGTDAEAYTTFLAKARNYRLQVLNYLSSKDGLVSYRYFTRLEPSRFRTTAELELLQKQGDRLKQEMGKDWDSVPPLDLRDLPTFDHAPAPVATAVAGVLPDVVLLVFLNLALFLAAHVCFLRTDVRAGG
;
A
#
# COMPACT_ATOMS: atom_id res chain seq x y z
N PRO A 1 3.61 19.93 -8.20
CA PRO A 1 3.08 20.91 -7.24
C PRO A 1 1.93 21.72 -7.86
N ILE A 2 0.71 21.52 -7.36
CA ILE A 2 -0.48 22.31 -7.76
C ILE A 2 -0.18 23.77 -7.40
N ARG A 3 -0.15 24.66 -8.40
CA ARG A 3 0.22 26.07 -8.21
C ARG A 3 -0.97 26.81 -7.59
N LEU A 4 -1.15 26.66 -6.28
CA LEU A 4 -2.31 27.17 -5.52
C LEU A 4 -2.19 28.65 -5.11
N GLY A 5 -1.06 29.32 -5.38
CA GLY A 5 -0.92 30.77 -5.16
C GLY A 5 -1.73 31.67 -6.11
N TYR A 6 -2.50 31.08 -7.02
CA TYR A 6 -3.34 31.79 -8.00
C TYR A 6 -4.83 31.72 -7.70
N ALA A 7 -5.22 30.89 -6.73
CA ALA A 7 -6.60 30.86 -6.29
C ALA A 7 -6.87 32.15 -5.49
N PRO A 8 -7.84 32.97 -5.92
CA PRO A 8 -8.35 34.05 -5.11
C PRO A 8 -8.73 33.55 -3.72
N ARG A 9 -8.62 34.41 -2.71
CA ARG A 9 -9.01 34.08 -1.33
C ARG A 9 -10.39 33.44 -1.27
N GLU A 10 -11.34 33.95 -2.04
CA GLU A 10 -12.71 33.46 -2.08
C GLU A 10 -12.80 32.00 -2.56
N ILE A 11 -11.95 31.60 -3.53
CA ILE A 11 -11.88 30.22 -4.02
C ILE A 11 -11.24 29.32 -2.96
N MET A 12 -10.18 29.77 -2.29
CA MET A 12 -9.52 28.99 -1.24
C MET A 12 -10.46 28.73 -0.05
N GLU A 13 -11.25 29.73 0.33
CA GLU A 13 -12.29 29.61 1.35
C GLU A 13 -13.38 28.61 0.92
N TRP A 14 -13.85 28.71 -0.31
CA TRP A 14 -14.84 27.79 -0.87
C TRP A 14 -14.33 26.33 -0.90
N GLU A 15 -13.10 26.12 -1.36
CA GLU A 15 -12.45 24.80 -1.37
C GLU A 15 -12.30 24.23 0.05
N LEU A 16 -11.91 25.08 1.02
CA LEU A 16 -11.78 24.67 2.41
C LEU A 16 -13.11 24.24 3.01
N GLU A 17 -14.17 25.00 2.76
CA GLU A 17 -15.54 24.67 3.18
C GLU A 17 -16.02 23.38 2.51
N GLY A 18 -15.67 23.18 1.24
CA GLY A 18 -15.90 21.93 0.51
C GLY A 18 -15.20 20.75 1.19
N LEU A 19 -13.90 20.84 1.43
CA LEU A 19 -13.12 19.80 2.11
C LEU A 19 -13.70 19.46 3.49
N GLN A 20 -14.09 20.46 4.28
CA GLN A 20 -14.69 20.22 5.60
C GLN A 20 -15.96 19.37 5.52
N ARG A 21 -16.72 19.46 4.42
CA ARG A 21 -17.95 18.67 4.20
C ARG A 21 -17.68 17.30 3.58
N PHE A 22 -16.86 17.24 2.54
CA PHE A 22 -16.68 16.02 1.75
C PHE A 22 -15.64 15.07 2.34
N LEU A 23 -14.58 15.59 2.95
CA LEU A 23 -13.48 14.75 3.43
C LEU A 23 -13.91 13.71 4.47
N PRO A 24 -14.76 14.03 5.47
CA PRO A 24 -15.26 13.02 6.41
C PRO A 24 -16.03 11.90 5.68
N LEU A 25 -16.84 12.25 4.67
CA LEU A 25 -17.58 11.29 3.86
C LEU A 25 -16.63 10.42 3.04
N GLU A 26 -15.61 10.99 2.40
CA GLU A 26 -14.62 10.22 1.64
C GLU A 26 -13.88 9.21 2.52
N ILE A 27 -13.49 9.62 3.73
CA ILE A 27 -12.84 8.72 4.70
C ILE A 27 -13.82 7.61 5.12
N GLU A 28 -15.07 7.94 5.40
CA GLU A 28 -16.11 6.96 5.75
C GLU A 28 -16.37 5.95 4.62
N TYR A 29 -16.58 6.43 3.38
CA TYR A 29 -16.80 5.58 2.22
C TYR A 29 -15.58 4.71 1.93
N ALA A 30 -14.36 5.24 2.05
CA ALA A 30 -13.16 4.44 1.89
C ALA A 30 -13.08 3.30 2.92
N ASN A 31 -13.45 3.57 4.18
CA ASN A 31 -13.52 2.54 5.22
C ASN A 31 -14.60 1.51 4.93
N ARG A 32 -15.79 1.93 4.49
CA ARG A 32 -16.90 1.02 4.15
C ARG A 32 -16.57 0.13 2.96
N MET A 33 -15.96 0.68 1.91
CA MET A 33 -15.48 -0.08 0.78
C MET A 33 -14.45 -1.12 1.21
N HIS A 34 -13.55 -0.74 2.12
CA HIS A 34 -12.60 -1.67 2.70
C HIS A 34 -13.29 -2.80 3.47
N GLU A 35 -14.29 -2.53 4.29
CA GLU A 35 -15.02 -3.55 5.05
C GLU A 35 -15.68 -4.60 4.14
N VAL A 36 -16.33 -4.17 3.06
CA VAL A 36 -16.94 -5.06 2.07
C VAL A 36 -15.87 -5.95 1.43
N GLN A 37 -14.76 -5.35 0.99
CA GLN A 37 -13.65 -6.08 0.39
C GLN A 37 -12.99 -7.07 1.37
N ALA A 38 -12.83 -6.67 2.64
CA ALA A 38 -12.26 -7.52 3.68
C ALA A 38 -13.12 -8.74 3.99
N GLY A 39 -14.45 -8.65 3.82
CA GLY A 39 -15.35 -9.79 3.93
C GLY A 39 -15.12 -10.82 2.83
N TYR A 40 -15.02 -10.35 1.58
CA TYR A 40 -14.74 -11.19 0.41
C TYR A 40 -13.34 -11.83 0.48
N GLU A 41 -12.32 -11.04 0.80
CA GLU A 41 -10.93 -11.53 0.94
C GLU A 41 -10.84 -12.64 1.99
N ARG A 42 -11.54 -12.53 3.12
CA ARG A 42 -11.57 -13.58 4.16
C ARG A 42 -12.07 -14.92 3.62
N GLN A 43 -13.19 -14.91 2.89
CA GLN A 43 -13.72 -16.14 2.29
C GLN A 43 -12.77 -16.74 1.25
N LEU A 44 -12.15 -15.89 0.42
CA LEU A 44 -11.17 -16.33 -0.57
C LEU A 44 -9.92 -16.92 0.11
N HIS A 45 -9.46 -16.36 1.22
CA HIS A 45 -8.36 -16.88 2.00
C HIS A 45 -8.65 -18.27 2.57
N GLU A 46 -9.86 -18.51 3.09
CA GLU A 46 -10.28 -19.82 3.59
C GLU A 46 -10.33 -20.88 2.47
N GLN A 47 -10.88 -20.51 1.30
CA GLN A 47 -10.90 -21.38 0.12
C GLN A 47 -9.49 -21.67 -0.38
N ALA A 48 -8.64 -20.66 -0.48
CA ALA A 48 -7.25 -20.80 -0.89
C ALA A 48 -6.45 -21.67 0.09
N ALA A 49 -6.69 -21.55 1.41
CA ALA A 49 -6.06 -22.39 2.41
C ALA A 49 -6.44 -23.87 2.23
N THR A 50 -7.73 -24.14 1.97
CA THR A 50 -8.21 -25.50 1.70
C THR A 50 -7.61 -26.05 0.41
N ALA A 51 -7.59 -25.24 -0.66
CA ALA A 51 -6.97 -25.63 -1.94
C ALA A 51 -5.47 -25.91 -1.78
N ARG A 52 -4.74 -25.08 -1.02
CA ARG A 52 -3.31 -25.32 -0.70
C ARG A 52 -3.11 -26.62 0.07
N PHE A 53 -3.99 -26.93 1.03
CA PHE A 53 -3.92 -28.17 1.78
C PHE A 53 -4.09 -29.39 0.87
N LEU A 54 -5.05 -29.37 -0.06
CA LEU A 54 -5.24 -30.46 -1.02
C LEU A 54 -4.10 -30.53 -2.05
N ALA A 55 -3.60 -29.37 -2.49
CA ALA A 55 -2.52 -29.23 -3.45
C ALA A 55 -1.17 -29.77 -2.97
N ARG A 56 -0.95 -29.83 -1.65
CA ARG A 56 0.26 -30.40 -1.03
C ARG A 56 0.53 -31.86 -1.39
N ILE A 57 -0.45 -32.58 -1.94
CA ILE A 57 -0.25 -33.93 -2.47
C ILE A 57 0.67 -33.92 -3.71
N SER A 58 0.75 -32.78 -4.42
CA SER A 58 1.62 -32.62 -5.58
C SER A 58 3.01 -32.11 -5.18
N PRO A 59 4.10 -32.85 -5.49
CA PRO A 59 5.46 -32.39 -5.24
C PRO A 59 5.80 -31.05 -5.90
N ALA A 60 5.25 -30.79 -7.10
CA ALA A 60 5.47 -29.53 -7.80
C ALA A 60 4.91 -28.32 -7.04
N TRP A 61 3.77 -28.50 -6.36
CA TRP A 61 3.16 -27.43 -5.55
C TRP A 61 3.91 -27.23 -4.24
N SER A 62 4.32 -28.30 -3.54
CA SER A 62 5.16 -28.16 -2.34
C SER A 62 6.45 -27.40 -2.64
N TYR A 63 7.08 -27.67 -3.79
CA TYR A 63 8.25 -26.91 -4.25
C TYR A 63 7.93 -25.43 -4.50
N PHE A 64 6.87 -25.13 -5.28
CA PHE A 64 6.51 -23.75 -5.58
C PHE A 64 6.21 -22.96 -4.29
N ASN A 65 5.41 -23.51 -3.37
CA ASN A 65 5.09 -22.84 -2.10
C ASN A 65 6.37 -22.52 -1.30
N ALA A 66 7.31 -23.47 -1.25
CA ALA A 66 8.56 -23.26 -0.54
C ALA A 66 9.41 -22.15 -1.15
N VAL A 67 9.54 -22.13 -2.48
CA VAL A 67 10.30 -21.08 -3.18
C VAL A 67 9.61 -19.72 -3.05
N SER A 68 8.28 -19.66 -3.19
CA SER A 68 7.53 -18.41 -3.03
C SER A 68 7.64 -17.84 -1.61
N GLY A 69 7.55 -18.69 -0.59
CA GLY A 69 7.72 -18.27 0.81
C GLY A 69 9.13 -17.78 1.12
N LEU A 70 10.16 -18.45 0.60
CA LEU A 70 11.55 -17.99 0.73
C LEU A 70 11.81 -16.68 -0.02
N ALA A 71 11.18 -16.51 -1.18
CA ALA A 71 11.25 -15.27 -1.95
C ALA A 71 10.40 -14.14 -1.35
N GLY A 72 9.56 -14.42 -0.34
CA GLY A 72 8.61 -13.45 0.24
C GLY A 72 7.56 -12.96 -0.75
N THR A 73 7.22 -13.79 -1.74
CA THR A 73 6.23 -13.50 -2.79
C THR A 73 4.96 -14.36 -2.65
N ASP A 74 4.84 -15.08 -1.54
CA ASP A 74 3.65 -15.82 -1.21
C ASP A 74 2.49 -14.87 -0.80
N ALA A 75 1.29 -15.45 -0.70
CA ALA A 75 0.09 -14.68 -0.39
C ALA A 75 0.08 -14.08 1.02
N GLU A 76 0.76 -14.70 2.00
CA GLU A 76 0.84 -14.21 3.37
C GLU A 76 1.79 -13.01 3.48
N ALA A 77 2.89 -13.02 2.73
CA ALA A 77 3.75 -11.85 2.59
C ALA A 77 2.98 -10.66 2.00
N TYR A 78 2.15 -10.89 0.97
CA TYR A 78 1.31 -9.87 0.38
C TYR A 78 0.26 -9.31 1.36
N THR A 79 -0.46 -10.18 2.09
CA THR A 79 -1.46 -9.71 3.09
C THR A 79 -0.81 -8.94 4.23
N THR A 80 0.37 -9.38 4.69
CA THR A 80 1.16 -8.69 5.71
C THR A 80 1.57 -7.30 5.23
N PHE A 81 2.05 -7.18 3.99
CA PHE A 81 2.35 -5.89 3.37
C PHE A 81 1.11 -4.98 3.36
N LEU A 82 -0.05 -5.50 2.91
CA LEU A 82 -1.29 -4.73 2.88
C LEU A 82 -1.71 -4.25 4.28
N ALA A 83 -1.59 -5.10 5.29
CA ALA A 83 -1.89 -4.74 6.68
C ALA A 83 -0.96 -3.62 7.18
N LYS A 84 0.35 -3.70 6.91
CA LYS A 84 1.32 -2.65 7.24
C LYS A 84 1.03 -1.34 6.51
N ALA A 85 0.71 -1.40 5.21
CA ALA A 85 0.35 -0.24 4.42
C ALA A 85 -0.92 0.45 4.94
N ARG A 86 -1.93 -0.33 5.36
CA ARG A 86 -3.14 0.20 6.02
C ARG A 86 -2.82 0.89 7.34
N ASN A 87 -2.01 0.27 8.19
CA ASN A 87 -1.59 0.87 9.45
C ASN A 87 -0.82 2.18 9.22
N TYR A 88 0.06 2.21 8.22
CA TYR A 88 0.78 3.42 7.85
C TYR A 88 -0.16 4.53 7.34
N ARG A 89 -1.15 4.20 6.49
CA ARG A 89 -2.18 5.16 6.07
C ARG A 89 -2.87 5.78 7.28
N LEU A 90 -3.26 4.97 8.27
CA LEU A 90 -3.90 5.49 9.50
C LEU A 90 -2.96 6.41 10.29
N GLN A 91 -1.68 6.06 10.41
CA GLN A 91 -0.70 6.93 11.06
C GLN A 91 -0.56 8.28 10.35
N VAL A 92 -0.50 8.28 9.01
CA VAL A 92 -0.44 9.51 8.21
C VAL A 92 -1.71 10.32 8.37
N LEU A 93 -2.90 9.71 8.31
CA LEU A 93 -4.17 10.41 8.52
C LEU A 93 -4.22 11.05 9.92
N ASN A 94 -3.86 10.29 10.96
CA ASN A 94 -3.82 10.81 12.33
C ASN A 94 -2.81 11.96 12.50
N TYR A 95 -1.64 11.84 11.87
CA TYR A 95 -0.62 12.89 11.85
C TYR A 95 -1.13 14.16 11.15
N LEU A 96 -1.80 14.03 10.01
CA LEU A 96 -2.35 15.17 9.29
C LEU A 96 -3.49 15.81 10.09
N SER A 97 -4.39 15.02 10.68
CA SER A 97 -5.48 15.51 11.53
C SER A 97 -4.96 16.23 12.78
N SER A 98 -3.90 15.75 13.43
CA SER A 98 -3.35 16.42 14.63
C SER A 98 -2.74 17.78 14.34
N LYS A 99 -2.35 18.03 13.09
CA LYS A 99 -1.79 19.31 12.61
C LYS A 99 -2.82 20.19 11.89
N ASP A 100 -4.10 19.82 11.94
CA ASP A 100 -5.17 20.45 11.16
C ASP A 100 -4.86 20.49 9.65
N GLY A 101 -4.03 19.55 9.19
CA GLY A 101 -3.40 19.59 7.88
C GLY A 101 -4.35 19.32 6.73
N LEU A 102 -5.57 18.84 7.00
CA LEU A 102 -6.57 18.47 5.98
C LEU A 102 -7.71 19.48 5.86
N VAL A 103 -7.94 20.32 6.87
CA VAL A 103 -9.04 21.30 6.91
C VAL A 103 -8.54 22.70 7.26
N SER A 104 -7.28 22.97 6.94
CA SER A 104 -6.62 24.27 7.02
C SER A 104 -6.07 24.69 5.67
N TYR A 105 -5.86 26.00 5.45
CA TYR A 105 -5.12 26.53 4.29
C TYR A 105 -3.74 25.89 4.10
N ARG A 106 -3.15 25.36 5.19
CA ARG A 106 -1.89 24.61 5.19
C ARG A 106 -1.92 23.36 4.32
N TYR A 107 -3.11 22.82 4.04
CA TYR A 107 -3.30 21.73 3.08
C TYR A 107 -2.86 22.15 1.66
N PHE A 108 -3.09 23.40 1.31
CA PHE A 108 -2.88 23.95 -0.02
C PHE A 108 -1.59 24.77 -0.14
N THR A 109 -1.27 25.56 0.89
CA THR A 109 -0.20 26.55 0.86
C THR A 109 0.31 26.90 2.26
N ARG A 110 1.56 27.39 2.32
CA ARG A 110 2.16 27.92 3.55
C ARG A 110 2.22 29.44 3.61
N LEU A 111 1.65 30.08 2.61
CA LEU A 111 1.45 31.51 2.59
C LEU A 111 0.38 31.89 3.63
N GLU A 112 0.64 32.94 4.39
CA GLU A 112 -0.29 33.46 5.39
C GLU A 112 -1.62 33.91 4.74
N PRO A 113 -2.80 33.64 5.34
CA PRO A 113 -4.09 33.97 4.74
C PRO A 113 -4.26 35.46 4.42
N SER A 114 -3.66 36.33 5.23
CA SER A 114 -3.68 37.78 5.04
C SER A 114 -3.00 38.23 3.74
N ARG A 115 -2.07 37.43 3.21
CA ARG A 115 -1.38 37.69 1.93
C ARG A 115 -2.13 37.15 0.72
N PHE A 116 -3.22 36.39 0.91
CA PHE A 116 -4.03 35.95 -0.21
C PHE A 116 -4.71 37.14 -0.85
N ARG A 117 -4.56 37.26 -2.16
CA ARG A 117 -5.21 38.31 -2.95
C ARG A 117 -6.66 37.93 -3.25
N THR A 118 -7.51 38.93 -3.30
CA THR A 118 -8.92 38.78 -3.70
C THR A 118 -9.04 38.68 -5.22
N THR A 119 -10.20 38.22 -5.69
CA THR A 119 -10.48 38.14 -7.13
C THR A 119 -10.33 39.51 -7.80
N ALA A 120 -10.84 40.57 -7.17
CA ALA A 120 -10.76 41.94 -7.69
C ALA A 120 -9.31 42.45 -7.79
N GLU A 121 -8.46 42.16 -6.80
CA GLU A 121 -7.04 42.53 -6.83
C GLU A 121 -6.28 41.80 -7.94
N LEU A 122 -6.58 40.51 -8.15
CA LEU A 122 -5.99 39.73 -9.23
C LEU A 122 -6.41 40.24 -10.61
N GLU A 123 -7.69 40.60 -10.79
CA GLU A 123 -8.18 41.21 -12.04
C GLU A 123 -7.51 42.56 -12.33
N LEU A 124 -7.32 43.39 -11.30
CA LEU A 124 -6.61 44.67 -11.44
C LEU A 124 -5.15 44.46 -11.83
N LEU A 125 -4.47 43.47 -11.25
CA LEU A 125 -3.10 43.12 -11.61
C LEU A 125 -3.02 42.53 -13.03
N GLN A 126 -4.00 41.74 -13.44
CA GLN A 126 -4.04 41.14 -14.78
C GLN A 126 -4.20 42.20 -15.86
N LYS A 127 -4.98 43.26 -15.58
CA LYS A 127 -5.09 44.45 -16.44
C LYS A 127 -3.78 45.24 -16.55
N GLN A 128 -2.84 45.08 -15.61
CA GLN A 128 -1.52 45.72 -15.64
C GLN A 128 -0.46 44.92 -16.42
N GLY A 129 -0.83 43.85 -17.13
CA GLY A 129 0.04 43.12 -18.05
C GLY A 129 1.21 42.40 -17.35
N ASP A 130 2.44 42.68 -17.79
CA ASP A 130 3.67 41.98 -17.35
C ASP A 130 3.97 42.10 -15.84
N ARG A 131 3.38 43.07 -15.15
CA ARG A 131 3.47 43.22 -13.68
C ARG A 131 2.91 42.03 -12.92
N LEU A 132 1.84 41.41 -13.43
CA LEU A 132 1.25 40.23 -12.81
C LEU A 132 2.32 39.11 -12.72
N LYS A 133 3.02 38.82 -13.83
CA LYS A 133 4.06 37.77 -13.85
C LYS A 133 5.25 38.07 -12.94
N GLN A 134 5.66 39.33 -12.81
CA GLN A 134 6.76 39.72 -11.92
C GLN A 134 6.39 39.60 -10.44
N GLU A 135 5.21 40.08 -10.04
CA GLU A 135 4.73 39.97 -8.67
C GLU A 135 4.41 38.50 -8.31
N MET A 136 3.91 37.71 -9.27
CA MET A 136 3.65 36.27 -9.12
C MET A 136 4.91 35.42 -8.90
N GLY A 137 6.08 35.88 -9.36
CA GLY A 137 7.34 35.14 -9.24
C GLY A 137 8.08 35.40 -7.92
N LYS A 138 7.91 36.59 -7.33
CA LYS A 138 8.66 37.02 -6.13
C LYS A 138 8.27 36.27 -4.85
N ASP A 139 7.00 35.90 -4.69
CA ASP A 139 6.54 35.38 -3.41
C ASP A 139 6.99 33.93 -3.14
N TRP A 140 7.27 33.12 -4.16
CA TRP A 140 7.57 31.69 -3.99
C TRP A 140 8.86 31.40 -3.25
N ASP A 141 9.93 32.15 -3.54
CA ASP A 141 11.22 31.99 -2.86
C ASP A 141 11.15 32.42 -1.39
N SER A 142 10.10 33.16 -1.01
CA SER A 142 9.85 33.64 0.35
C SER A 142 8.94 32.73 1.19
N VAL A 143 8.27 31.75 0.57
CA VAL A 143 7.40 30.82 1.30
C VAL A 143 8.28 29.79 2.02
N PRO A 144 8.18 29.68 3.36
CA PRO A 144 9.00 28.72 4.09
C PRO A 144 8.62 27.27 3.70
N PRO A 145 9.61 26.38 3.51
CA PRO A 145 9.34 24.99 3.17
C PRO A 145 8.56 24.30 4.28
N LEU A 146 7.76 23.29 3.89
CA LEU A 146 7.05 22.45 4.84
C LEU A 146 8.05 21.55 5.59
N ASP A 147 8.09 21.69 6.91
CA ASP A 147 8.86 20.78 7.76
C ASP A 147 8.14 19.42 7.83
N LEU A 148 8.82 18.39 7.35
CA LEU A 148 8.32 17.01 7.28
C LEU A 148 9.16 16.05 8.13
N ARG A 149 10.06 16.56 8.97
CA ARG A 149 10.98 15.72 9.76
C ARG A 149 10.26 14.83 10.77
N ASP A 150 9.05 15.19 11.16
CA ASP A 150 8.21 14.43 12.08
C ASP A 150 7.08 13.66 11.38
N LEU A 151 7.09 13.60 10.04
CA LEU A 151 6.18 12.74 9.29
C LEU A 151 6.46 11.27 9.64
N PRO A 152 5.44 10.46 9.96
CA PRO A 152 5.64 9.03 10.16
C PRO A 152 6.26 8.43 8.90
N THR A 153 7.25 7.56 9.08
CA THR A 153 7.92 6.86 7.98
C THR A 153 7.29 5.49 7.77
N PHE A 154 7.15 5.09 6.51
CA PHE A 154 6.72 3.72 6.21
C PHE A 154 7.86 2.75 6.55
N ASP A 155 7.71 2.03 7.66
CA ASP A 155 8.65 0.98 8.03
C ASP A 155 8.12 -0.38 7.56
N HIS A 156 8.69 -0.87 6.47
CA HIS A 156 8.51 -2.23 6.02
C HIS A 156 9.86 -2.96 5.97
N ALA A 157 10.28 -3.50 7.10
CA ALA A 157 11.27 -4.57 7.09
C ALA A 157 10.65 -5.88 6.60
N PRO A 158 11.31 -6.61 5.67
CA PRO A 158 10.95 -8.00 5.38
C PRO A 158 11.06 -8.83 6.67
N ALA A 159 10.28 -9.90 6.76
CA ALA A 159 10.37 -10.81 7.90
C ALA A 159 11.82 -11.32 8.04
N PRO A 160 12.33 -11.51 9.27
CA PRO A 160 13.63 -12.13 9.47
C PRO A 160 13.70 -13.45 8.72
N VAL A 161 14.85 -13.72 8.08
CA VAL A 161 15.06 -14.94 7.28
C VAL A 161 14.72 -16.20 8.08
N ALA A 162 15.04 -16.22 9.38
CA ALA A 162 14.70 -17.32 10.26
C ALA A 162 13.18 -17.60 10.33
N THR A 163 12.36 -16.55 10.40
CA THR A 163 10.89 -16.66 10.42
C THR A 163 10.36 -17.13 9.06
N ALA A 164 10.91 -16.61 7.96
CA ALA A 164 10.53 -17.04 6.61
C ALA A 164 10.85 -18.53 6.37
N VAL A 165 12.04 -18.98 6.79
CA VAL A 165 12.45 -20.39 6.70
C VAL A 165 11.58 -21.28 7.59
N ALA A 166 11.27 -20.84 8.82
CA ALA A 166 10.40 -21.60 9.72
C ALA A 166 8.99 -21.78 9.15
N GLY A 167 8.44 -20.76 8.47
CA GLY A 167 7.12 -20.84 7.84
C GLY A 167 7.04 -21.83 6.67
N VAL A 168 8.14 -21.98 5.93
CA VAL A 168 8.23 -22.85 4.75
C VAL A 168 8.63 -24.31 5.10
N LEU A 169 9.16 -24.54 6.31
CA LEU A 169 9.67 -25.84 6.73
C LEU A 169 8.72 -27.03 6.50
N PRO A 170 7.39 -26.94 6.76
CA PRO A 170 6.48 -28.05 6.52
C PRO A 170 6.41 -28.47 5.05
N ASP A 171 6.44 -27.50 4.13
CA ASP A 171 6.38 -27.78 2.69
C ASP A 171 7.70 -28.39 2.19
N VAL A 172 8.85 -27.98 2.75
CA VAL A 172 10.17 -28.58 2.47
C VAL A 172 10.23 -30.02 2.98
N VAL A 173 9.80 -30.27 4.22
CA VAL A 173 9.77 -31.62 4.81
C VAL A 173 8.88 -32.54 3.99
N LEU A 174 7.68 -32.06 3.62
CA LEU A 174 6.76 -32.82 2.78
C LEU A 174 7.35 -33.11 1.41
N LEU A 175 8.04 -32.14 0.80
CA LEU A 175 8.71 -32.32 -0.48
C LEU A 175 9.78 -33.42 -0.41
N VAL A 176 10.61 -33.41 0.64
CA VAL A 176 11.63 -34.46 0.87
C VAL A 176 10.96 -35.83 1.03
N PHE A 177 9.90 -35.90 1.85
CA PHE A 177 9.14 -37.12 2.07
C PHE A 177 8.53 -37.67 0.77
N LEU A 178 7.86 -36.83 -0.01
CA LEU A 178 7.24 -37.22 -1.28
C LEU A 178 8.29 -37.71 -2.30
N ASN A 179 9.42 -37.02 -2.41
CA ASN A 179 10.51 -37.45 -3.30
C ASN A 179 11.05 -38.82 -2.89
N LEU A 180 11.27 -39.05 -1.58
CA LEU A 180 11.73 -40.35 -1.09
C LEU A 180 10.70 -41.47 -1.33
N ALA A 181 9.42 -41.19 -1.08
CA ALA A 181 8.34 -42.15 -1.30
C ALA A 181 8.20 -42.53 -2.79
N LEU A 182 8.26 -41.54 -3.69
CA LEU A 182 8.24 -41.76 -5.14
C LEU A 182 9.46 -42.54 -5.61
N PHE A 183 10.65 -42.23 -5.08
CA PHE A 183 11.88 -42.94 -5.39
C PHE A 183 11.81 -44.41 -4.95
N LEU A 184 11.35 -44.68 -3.73
CA LEU A 184 11.13 -46.04 -3.22
C LEU A 184 10.08 -46.80 -4.05
N ALA A 185 8.97 -46.16 -4.40
CA ALA A 185 7.93 -46.76 -5.22
C ALA A 185 8.46 -47.13 -6.62
N ALA A 186 9.23 -46.23 -7.25
CA ALA A 186 9.88 -46.50 -8.52
C ALA A 186 10.84 -47.69 -8.39
N HIS A 187 11.69 -47.72 -7.36
CA HIS A 187 12.62 -48.82 -7.09
C HIS A 187 11.90 -50.18 -6.93
N VAL A 188 10.82 -50.24 -6.15
CA VAL A 188 10.01 -51.46 -5.98
C VAL A 188 9.33 -51.87 -7.30
N CYS A 189 8.86 -50.89 -8.09
CA CYS A 189 8.26 -51.16 -9.39
C CYS A 189 9.28 -51.80 -10.34
N PHE A 190 10.50 -51.23 -10.42
CA PHE A 190 11.60 -51.79 -11.21
C PHE A 190 11.94 -53.23 -10.80
N LEU A 191 12.05 -53.51 -9.49
CA LEU A 191 12.29 -54.86 -8.99
C LEU A 191 11.19 -55.85 -9.37
N ARG A 192 9.91 -55.42 -9.38
CA ARG A 192 8.79 -56.27 -9.81
C ARG A 192 8.78 -56.54 -11.31
N THR A 193 9.21 -55.60 -12.13
CA THR A 193 9.31 -55.79 -13.59
C THR A 193 10.47 -56.68 -13.99
N ASP A 194 11.61 -56.62 -13.31
CA ASP A 194 12.79 -57.45 -13.64
C ASP A 194 12.53 -58.96 -13.45
N VAL A 195 11.67 -59.33 -12.49
CA VAL A 195 11.33 -60.75 -12.20
C VAL A 195 10.45 -61.39 -13.29
N ARG A 196 9.93 -60.62 -14.26
CA ARG A 196 9.09 -61.14 -15.37
C ARG A 196 9.75 -61.11 -16.76
N ALA A 197 10.98 -60.61 -16.88
CA ALA A 197 11.71 -60.58 -18.14
C ALA A 197 12.62 -61.81 -18.37
N GLY A 198 12.69 -62.74 -17.40
CA GLY A 198 13.38 -64.02 -17.52
C GLY A 198 12.40 -65.19 -17.39
N GLY A 199 11.83 -65.61 -18.52
CA GLY A 199 10.96 -66.78 -18.65
C GLY A 199 10.70 -67.08 -20.12
#